data_AF-A0A3M0ZG02-F1
#
_entry.id   AF-A0A3M0ZG02-F1
#
_cell.length_a   1.000
_cell.length_b   1.000
_cell.length_c   1.000
_cell.angle_alpha   90.00
_cell.angle_beta   90.00
_cell.angle_gamma   90.00
#
_symmetry.space_group_name_H-M   'P 1'
#
loop_
_entity.id
_entity.type
_entity.pdbx_description
1 polymer ?
#
loop_
_entity_poly.entity_id
_entity_poly.type
_entity_poly.pdbx_seq_one_letter_code
_entity_poly.pdbx_strand_id
1 'polypeptide(L)'
;MERGKILERCYRGGATAVRLVAWLPARFGSRGTSERWRERLGLWPGDGTSARGGALWVHAASVGETAVAGTLIRALRGACPGVPVLLTCNTATARALAREQSLAEEVRFFPIDHPRIVGRVLKLRRPRAFYFVETEIWPSLLLELHSRAVPAAMVNARISERSFRRYRLVRALLARALGTLTAVCARDEASCQRLLALGAPPERTFCTGD
;
A
#
# COMPACT_ATOMS: atom_id res chain seq x y z
N MET A 1 -3.39 -7.61 25.39
CA MET A 1 -4.52 -7.48 24.45
C MET A 1 -5.14 -6.08 24.42
N GLU A 2 -5.24 -5.36 25.56
CA GLU A 2 -5.87 -4.01 25.62
C GLU A 2 -5.08 -2.87 24.94
N ARG A 3 -3.76 -2.77 25.12
CA ARG A 3 -2.96 -1.67 24.53
C ARG A 3 -3.08 -1.55 23.00
N GLY A 4 -3.22 -2.68 22.30
CA GLY A 4 -3.39 -2.72 20.84
C GLY A 4 -4.77 -2.23 20.37
N LYS A 5 -5.82 -2.41 21.18
CA LYS A 5 -7.16 -1.90 20.89
C LYS A 5 -7.26 -0.39 21.18
N ILE A 6 -6.51 0.09 22.18
CA ILE A 6 -6.42 1.52 22.50
C ILE A 6 -5.66 2.27 21.41
N LEU A 7 -4.47 1.80 20.98
CA LEU A 7 -3.76 2.40 19.85
C LEU A 7 -4.58 2.34 18.55
N GLU A 8 -5.34 1.28 18.31
CA GLU A 8 -6.25 1.21 17.17
C GLU A 8 -7.39 2.23 17.30
N ARG A 9 -8.00 2.40 18.48
CA ARG A 9 -9.01 3.45 18.71
C ARG A 9 -8.42 4.84 18.57
N CYS A 10 -7.19 5.08 19.02
CA CYS A 10 -6.47 6.33 18.81
C CYS A 10 -6.18 6.55 17.32
N TYR A 11 -5.69 5.53 16.60
CA TYR A 11 -5.41 5.62 15.17
C TYR A 11 -6.68 5.78 14.31
N ARG A 12 -7.77 5.06 14.63
CA ARG A 12 -9.10 5.21 14.02
C ARG A 12 -9.81 6.52 14.45
N GLY A 13 -9.46 7.05 15.62
CA GLY A 13 -10.03 8.24 16.26
C GLY A 13 -9.22 9.52 16.09
N GLY A 14 -8.13 9.50 15.31
CA GLY A 14 -7.34 10.69 14.93
C GLY A 14 -6.13 11.03 15.81
N ALA A 15 -5.79 10.25 16.83
CA ALA A 15 -4.66 10.48 17.73
C ALA A 15 -3.38 9.71 17.33
N THR A 16 -2.51 10.45 16.63
CA THR A 16 -1.04 10.48 16.77
C THR A 16 -0.16 9.46 16.02
N ALA A 17 0.35 9.97 14.89
CA ALA A 17 1.76 10.03 14.47
C ALA A 17 2.68 8.81 14.61
N VAL A 18 2.87 8.11 13.48
CA VAL A 18 4.22 7.68 13.05
C VAL A 18 4.62 8.24 11.68
N ARG A 19 3.72 8.91 10.93
CA ARG A 19 4.10 9.72 9.75
C ARG A 19 3.03 10.67 9.19
N LEU A 20 2.15 11.21 10.04
CA LEU A 20 1.15 12.21 9.62
C LEU A 20 1.71 13.65 9.52
N VAL A 21 2.98 13.90 9.87
CA VAL A 21 3.57 15.26 10.03
C VAL A 21 4.75 15.51 9.08
N ALA A 22 4.77 14.89 7.89
CA ALA A 22 5.72 15.30 6.86
C ALA A 22 5.09 15.22 5.48
N TRP A 23 4.01 15.96 5.23
CA TRP A 23 3.63 16.42 3.89
C TRP A 23 2.42 17.35 3.98
N LEU A 24 2.65 18.64 4.23
CA LEU A 24 1.85 19.82 3.80
C LEU A 24 2.43 21.09 4.46
N PRO A 25 2.44 22.27 3.82
CA PRO A 25 2.11 22.64 2.42
C PRO A 25 3.29 23.33 1.68
N ALA A 26 3.37 23.40 0.35
CA ALA A 26 2.79 24.43 -0.52
C ALA A 26 3.14 24.06 -1.98
N ARG A 27 2.27 24.16 -2.99
CA ARG A 27 1.70 25.40 -3.52
C ARG A 27 0.26 25.16 -3.96
N PHE A 28 -0.64 26.00 -3.46
CA PHE A 28 -1.91 26.29 -4.11
C PHE A 28 -1.62 26.84 -5.51
N GLY A 29 -2.32 26.34 -6.54
CA GLY A 29 -2.32 26.98 -7.86
C GLY A 29 -2.09 26.12 -9.11
N SER A 30 -2.33 24.80 -9.09
CA SER A 30 -2.41 24.05 -10.36
C SER A 30 -3.46 22.94 -10.31
N ARG A 31 -4.13 22.70 -11.46
CA ARG A 31 -5.16 21.64 -11.60
C ARG A 31 -4.64 20.25 -11.19
N GLY A 32 -3.34 19.98 -11.36
CA GLY A 32 -2.72 18.72 -10.95
C GLY A 32 -2.66 18.53 -9.43
N THR A 33 -2.55 19.62 -8.65
CA THR A 33 -2.55 19.55 -7.18
C THR A 33 -3.93 19.20 -6.64
N SER A 34 -5.00 19.78 -7.21
CA SER A 34 -6.37 19.50 -6.77
C SER A 34 -6.82 18.07 -7.13
N GLU A 35 -6.49 17.58 -8.33
CA GLU A 35 -6.75 16.18 -8.72
C GLU A 35 -6.04 15.21 -7.78
N ARG A 36 -4.74 15.44 -7.50
CA ARG A 36 -3.97 14.62 -6.57
C ARG A 36 -4.61 14.54 -5.19
N TRP A 37 -5.03 15.67 -4.62
CA TRP A 37 -5.69 15.66 -3.31
C TRP A 37 -7.04 14.97 -3.32
N ARG A 38 -7.85 15.16 -4.38
CA ARG A 38 -9.11 14.42 -4.54
C ARG A 38 -8.87 12.92 -4.58
N GLU A 39 -7.88 12.47 -5.35
CA GLU A 39 -7.53 11.04 -5.40
C GLU A 39 -7.03 10.52 -4.05
N ARG A 40 -6.17 11.28 -3.36
CA ARG A 40 -5.69 10.92 -2.01
C ARG A 40 -6.81 10.89 -0.97
N LEU A 41 -7.86 11.70 -1.13
CA LEU A 41 -9.06 11.65 -0.29
C LEU A 41 -10.03 10.52 -0.68
N GLY A 42 -9.65 9.66 -1.63
CA GLY A 42 -10.45 8.54 -2.12
C GLY A 42 -11.64 8.97 -2.99
N LEU A 43 -11.63 10.20 -3.51
CA LEU A 43 -12.65 10.71 -4.43
C LEU A 43 -12.32 10.28 -5.87
N TRP A 44 -12.22 8.96 -6.07
CA TRP A 44 -11.97 8.35 -7.37
C TRP A 44 -13.26 8.31 -8.21
N PRO A 45 -13.18 8.53 -9.53
CA PRO A 45 -14.35 8.46 -10.39
C PRO A 45 -14.82 7.01 -10.55
N GLY A 46 -16.12 6.82 -10.74
CA GLY A 46 -16.77 5.50 -10.76
C GLY A 46 -16.71 4.74 -12.09
N ASP A 47 -16.22 5.37 -13.15
CA ASP A 47 -16.18 4.89 -14.53
C ASP A 47 -14.81 4.33 -14.97
N GLY A 48 -13.85 4.24 -14.04
CA GLY A 48 -12.51 3.72 -14.34
C GLY A 48 -12.53 2.28 -14.89
N THR A 49 -11.53 1.94 -15.70
CA THR A 49 -11.31 0.58 -16.23
C THR A 49 -11.23 -0.47 -15.11
N SER A 50 -10.73 -0.10 -13.92
CA SER A 50 -10.74 -0.99 -12.73
C SER A 50 -12.04 -0.94 -11.91
N ALA A 51 -12.98 -0.04 -12.24
CA ALA A 51 -14.25 0.13 -11.52
C ALA A 51 -15.28 -0.97 -11.81
N ARG A 52 -15.07 -1.78 -12.86
CA ARG A 52 -15.89 -2.98 -13.13
C ARG A 52 -15.69 -4.12 -12.13
N GLY A 53 -14.85 -3.89 -11.11
CA GLY A 53 -14.59 -4.83 -10.04
C GLY A 53 -13.52 -5.84 -10.41
N GLY A 54 -12.60 -6.07 -9.49
CA GLY A 54 -11.69 -7.19 -9.56
C GLY A 54 -10.36 -6.95 -10.28
N ALA A 55 -9.85 -5.72 -10.27
CA ALA A 55 -8.48 -5.46 -10.67
C ALA A 55 -7.47 -6.04 -9.67
N LEU A 56 -6.26 -6.35 -10.14
CA LEU A 56 -5.09 -6.52 -9.29
C LEU A 56 -4.57 -5.14 -8.92
N TRP A 57 -4.58 -4.80 -7.64
CA TRP A 57 -4.13 -3.49 -7.18
C TRP A 57 -2.64 -3.56 -6.81
N VAL A 58 -1.81 -2.84 -7.53
CA VAL A 58 -0.37 -2.70 -7.26
C VAL A 58 -0.06 -1.29 -6.73
N HIS A 59 0.86 -1.19 -5.77
CA HIS A 59 1.36 0.07 -5.27
C HIS A 59 2.89 0.18 -5.38
N ALA A 60 3.33 1.32 -5.93
CA ALA A 60 4.72 1.76 -5.96
C ALA A 60 4.79 3.25 -5.62
N ALA A 61 5.35 3.60 -4.47
CA ALA A 61 5.34 4.96 -3.93
C ALA A 61 6.25 5.90 -4.74
N SER A 62 7.38 5.38 -5.24
CA SER A 62 8.46 6.14 -5.87
C SER A 62 8.78 5.67 -7.30
N VAL A 63 9.58 6.46 -8.02
CA VAL A 63 10.07 6.11 -9.37
C VAL A 63 10.90 4.83 -9.36
N GLY A 64 11.74 4.63 -8.33
CA GLY A 64 12.55 3.41 -8.19
C GLY A 64 11.67 2.17 -8.01
N GLU A 65 10.60 2.29 -7.21
CA GLU A 65 9.64 1.20 -7.01
C GLU A 65 8.79 0.93 -8.26
N THR A 66 8.55 1.94 -9.12
CA THR A 66 7.80 1.76 -10.36
C THR A 66 8.45 0.71 -11.29
N ALA A 67 9.79 0.64 -11.32
CA ALA A 67 10.49 -0.39 -12.10
C ALA A 67 10.22 -1.81 -11.57
N VAL A 68 10.28 -1.99 -10.25
CA VAL A 68 9.96 -3.26 -9.58
C VAL A 68 8.49 -3.62 -9.82
N ALA A 69 7.59 -2.65 -9.68
CA ALA A 69 6.17 -2.84 -9.97
C ALA A 69 5.92 -3.23 -11.43
N GLY A 70 6.67 -2.68 -12.39
CA GLY A 70 6.57 -3.08 -13.80
C GLY A 70 6.90 -4.55 -14.02
N THR A 71 7.93 -5.09 -13.37
CA THR A 71 8.25 -6.53 -13.40
C THR A 71 7.17 -7.37 -12.73
N LEU A 72 6.69 -6.96 -11.55
CA LEU A 72 5.59 -7.62 -10.86
C LEU A 72 4.32 -7.66 -11.72
N ILE A 73 3.95 -6.53 -12.34
CA ILE A 73 2.76 -6.42 -13.18
C ILE A 73 2.86 -7.34 -14.41
N ARG A 74 4.03 -7.45 -15.04
CA ARG A 74 4.25 -8.41 -16.14
C ARG A 74 4.02 -9.85 -15.68
N ALA A 75 4.58 -10.24 -14.53
CA ALA A 75 4.37 -11.58 -13.97
C ALA A 75 2.89 -11.84 -13.63
N LEU A 76 2.22 -10.85 -13.01
CA LEU A 76 0.80 -10.93 -12.67
C LEU A 76 -0.09 -11.04 -13.91
N ARG A 77 0.22 -10.34 -15.00
CA ARG A 77 -0.52 -10.46 -16.27
C ARG A 77 -0.38 -11.85 -16.89
N GLY A 78 0.80 -12.47 -16.76
CA GLY A 78 1.01 -13.86 -17.18
C GLY A 78 0.22 -14.87 -16.34
N ALA A 79 0.21 -14.69 -15.01
CA ALA A 79 -0.49 -15.58 -14.08
C ALA A 79 -2.02 -15.38 -14.06
N CYS A 80 -2.49 -14.18 -14.34
CA CYS A 80 -3.91 -13.80 -14.34
C CYS A 80 -4.31 -13.10 -15.65
N PRO A 81 -4.36 -13.82 -16.79
CA PRO A 81 -4.72 -13.22 -18.08
C PRO A 81 -6.09 -12.54 -18.04
N GLY A 82 -6.18 -11.36 -18.66
CA GLY A 82 -7.43 -10.60 -18.80
C GLY A 82 -7.90 -9.86 -17.54
N VAL A 83 -7.17 -9.97 -16.42
CA VAL A 83 -7.48 -9.20 -15.20
C VAL A 83 -6.82 -7.82 -15.28
N PRO A 84 -7.58 -6.71 -15.17
CA PRO A 84 -6.99 -5.37 -15.23
C PRO A 84 -6.12 -5.10 -14.00
N VAL A 85 -5.14 -4.22 -14.16
CA VAL A 85 -4.26 -3.72 -13.12
C VAL A 85 -4.65 -2.29 -12.77
N LEU A 86 -4.76 -2.05 -11.47
CA LEU A 86 -4.82 -0.71 -10.90
C LEU A 86 -3.46 -0.42 -10.26
N LEU A 87 -2.72 0.57 -10.77
CA LEU A 87 -1.48 1.02 -10.17
C LEU A 87 -1.70 2.31 -9.38
N THR A 88 -1.17 2.35 -8.17
CA THR A 88 -1.15 3.57 -7.36
C THR A 88 0.26 4.04 -7.05
N CYS A 89 0.44 5.36 -7.05
CA CYS A 89 1.72 6.01 -6.73
C CYS A 89 1.55 7.13 -5.70
N ASN A 90 2.64 7.57 -5.07
CA ASN A 90 2.60 8.74 -4.17
C ASN A 90 3.06 10.03 -4.84
N THR A 91 3.92 9.94 -5.86
CA THR A 91 4.54 11.10 -6.53
C THR A 91 4.01 11.29 -7.95
N ALA A 92 3.97 12.54 -8.41
CA ALA A 92 3.52 12.87 -9.77
C ALA A 92 4.47 12.28 -10.82
N THR A 93 5.77 12.26 -10.54
CA THR A 93 6.80 11.66 -11.41
C THR A 93 6.59 10.15 -11.58
N ALA A 94 6.35 9.41 -10.50
CA ALA A 94 6.05 7.98 -10.59
C ALA A 94 4.76 7.70 -11.38
N ARG A 95 3.72 8.52 -11.19
CA ARG A 95 2.46 8.42 -11.97
C ARG A 95 2.67 8.71 -13.46
N ALA A 96 3.47 9.72 -13.79
CA ALA A 96 3.79 10.09 -15.17
C ALA A 96 4.55 8.94 -15.85
N LEU A 97 5.60 8.42 -15.21
CA LEU A 97 6.39 7.29 -15.71
C LEU A 97 5.52 6.04 -15.91
N ALA A 98 4.67 5.71 -14.93
CA ALA A 98 3.77 4.56 -15.02
C ALA A 98 2.79 4.65 -16.21
N ARG A 99 2.32 5.86 -16.53
CA ARG A 99 1.44 6.12 -17.69
C ARG A 99 2.21 6.06 -19.00
N GLU A 100 3.38 6.70 -19.06
CA GLU A 100 4.26 6.69 -20.23
C GLU A 100 4.61 5.25 -20.63
N GLN A 101 4.93 4.40 -19.64
CA GLN A 101 5.25 2.99 -19.86
C GLN A 101 4.01 2.08 -19.97
N SER A 102 2.79 2.63 -19.90
CA SER A 102 1.53 1.87 -19.96
C SER A 102 1.51 0.66 -19.01
N LEU A 103 2.03 0.85 -17.79
CA LEU A 103 2.20 -0.25 -16.83
C LEU A 103 0.87 -0.85 -16.38
N ALA A 104 -0.21 -0.06 -16.34
CA ALA A 104 -1.50 -0.49 -15.84
C ALA A 104 -2.64 0.22 -16.59
N GLU A 105 -3.80 -0.42 -16.62
CA GLU A 105 -5.03 0.07 -17.25
C GLU A 105 -5.59 1.28 -16.50
N GLU A 106 -5.28 1.42 -15.21
CA GLU A 106 -5.61 2.59 -14.41
C GLU A 106 -4.44 2.99 -13.51
N VAL A 107 -4.07 4.28 -13.51
CA VAL A 107 -3.01 4.83 -12.64
C VAL A 107 -3.53 6.01 -11.81
N ARG A 108 -3.45 5.89 -10.48
CA ARG A 108 -3.98 6.83 -9.49
C ARG A 108 -2.96 7.23 -8.43
N PHE A 109 -3.24 8.28 -7.68
CA PHE A 109 -2.57 8.52 -6.41
C PHE A 109 -3.12 7.62 -5.31
N PHE A 110 -2.23 7.07 -4.49
CA PHE A 110 -2.59 6.22 -3.36
C PHE A 110 -3.42 7.00 -2.33
N PRO A 111 -4.51 6.40 -1.79
CA PRO A 111 -5.36 7.08 -0.82
C PRO A 111 -4.62 7.32 0.50
N ILE A 112 -5.05 8.32 1.25
CA ILE A 112 -4.65 8.50 2.64
C ILE A 112 -5.14 7.29 3.42
N ASP A 113 -4.23 6.71 4.21
CA ASP A 113 -4.45 5.51 5.01
C ASP A 113 -5.32 5.82 6.24
N HIS A 114 -6.59 6.06 5.97
CA HIS A 114 -7.63 6.31 6.95
C HIS A 114 -8.82 5.39 6.66
N PRO A 115 -9.44 4.74 7.68
CA PRO A 115 -10.43 3.69 7.46
C PRO A 115 -11.60 4.11 6.55
N ARG A 116 -12.11 5.34 6.72
CA ARG A 116 -13.21 5.86 5.88
C ARG A 116 -12.80 6.11 4.43
N ILE A 117 -11.55 6.55 4.20
CA ILE A 117 -11.06 6.88 2.85
C ILE A 117 -10.75 5.59 2.11
N VAL A 118 -9.98 4.71 2.76
CA VAL A 118 -9.69 3.35 2.29
C VAL A 118 -10.97 2.58 2.02
N GLY A 119 -11.92 2.57 2.96
CA GLY A 119 -13.18 1.84 2.82
C GLY A 119 -14.00 2.32 1.62
N ARG A 120 -13.97 3.62 1.31
CA ARG A 120 -14.60 4.17 0.09
C ARG A 120 -13.93 3.64 -1.17
N VAL A 121 -12.59 3.69 -1.22
CA VAL A 121 -11.81 3.19 -2.36
C VAL A 121 -12.04 1.70 -2.58
N LEU A 122 -11.99 0.89 -1.52
CA LEU A 122 -12.21 -0.55 -1.59
C LEU A 122 -13.65 -0.90 -2.00
N LYS A 123 -14.66 -0.17 -1.52
CA LYS A 123 -16.05 -0.34 -1.95
C LYS A 123 -16.23 -0.05 -3.44
N LEU A 124 -15.51 0.95 -3.94
CA LEU A 124 -15.59 1.41 -5.32
C LEU A 124 -14.83 0.51 -6.30
N ARG A 125 -13.63 0.03 -5.95
CA ARG A 125 -12.77 -0.75 -6.86
C ARG A 125 -12.84 -2.26 -6.66
N ARG A 126 -13.19 -2.73 -5.46
CA ARG A 126 -13.32 -4.16 -5.12
C ARG A 126 -12.15 -4.98 -5.70
N PRO A 127 -10.90 -4.68 -5.31
CA PRO A 127 -9.73 -5.36 -5.87
C PRO A 127 -9.74 -6.86 -5.55
N ARG A 128 -9.18 -7.67 -6.46
CA ARG A 128 -9.00 -9.12 -6.24
C ARG A 128 -7.85 -9.42 -5.29
N ALA A 129 -6.81 -8.61 -5.34
CA ALA A 129 -5.63 -8.71 -4.50
C ALA A 129 -4.94 -7.36 -4.43
N PHE A 130 -4.15 -7.15 -3.38
CA PHE A 130 -3.31 -5.97 -3.21
C PHE A 130 -1.84 -6.38 -3.11
N TYR A 131 -0.98 -5.75 -3.90
CA TYR A 131 0.47 -5.93 -3.86
C TYR A 131 1.13 -4.59 -3.65
N PHE A 132 2.07 -4.52 -2.73
CA PHE A 132 2.82 -3.29 -2.49
C PHE A 132 4.31 -3.56 -2.40
N VAL A 133 5.07 -2.62 -2.95
CA VAL A 133 6.52 -2.69 -3.07
C VAL A 133 7.19 -1.99 -1.89
N GLU A 134 8.26 -2.59 -1.38
CA GLU A 134 9.14 -2.03 -0.36
C GLU A 134 8.55 -1.84 1.04
N THR A 135 8.45 -0.62 1.61
CA THR A 135 8.44 -0.44 3.08
C THR A 135 7.27 0.30 3.69
N GLU A 136 6.42 0.91 2.90
CA GLU A 136 5.30 1.66 3.47
C GLU A 136 4.22 0.66 3.95
N ILE A 137 4.06 0.54 5.27
CA ILE A 137 2.99 -0.26 5.88
C ILE A 137 1.80 0.66 6.15
N TRP A 138 0.61 0.27 5.66
CA TRP A 138 -0.65 1.01 5.81
C TRP A 138 -1.66 0.21 6.66
N PRO A 139 -1.64 0.38 8.01
CA PRO A 139 -2.47 -0.43 8.89
C PRO A 139 -3.97 -0.35 8.58
N SER A 140 -4.53 0.83 8.26
CA SER A 140 -5.96 0.90 7.93
C SER A 140 -6.26 0.08 6.68
N LEU A 141 -5.46 0.27 5.62
CA LEU A 141 -5.64 -0.46 4.37
C LEU A 141 -5.56 -1.98 4.57
N LEU A 142 -4.53 -2.48 5.24
CA LEU A 142 -4.34 -3.92 5.42
C LEU A 142 -5.47 -4.55 6.24
N LEU A 143 -5.88 -3.89 7.33
CA LEU A 143 -7.01 -4.36 8.15
C LEU A 143 -8.34 -4.33 7.38
N GLU A 144 -8.55 -3.31 6.55
CA GLU A 144 -9.75 -3.15 5.73
C GLU A 144 -9.78 -4.13 4.53
N LEU A 145 -8.62 -4.45 3.93
CA LEU A 145 -8.52 -5.52 2.92
C LEU A 145 -8.86 -6.88 3.53
N HIS A 146 -8.27 -7.17 4.69
CA HIS A 146 -8.51 -8.41 5.42
C HIS A 146 -9.98 -8.61 5.81
N SER A 147 -10.64 -7.57 6.33
CA SER A 147 -12.07 -7.64 6.69
C SER A 147 -13.00 -7.87 5.50
N ARG A 148 -12.51 -7.63 4.27
CA ARG A 148 -13.21 -7.91 3.01
C ARG A 148 -12.72 -9.17 2.31
N ALA A 149 -11.90 -9.99 2.98
CA ALA A 149 -11.27 -11.19 2.43
C ALA A 149 -10.46 -10.92 1.14
N VAL A 150 -9.89 -9.72 1.00
CA VAL A 150 -9.00 -9.41 -0.12
C VAL A 150 -7.56 -9.73 0.30
N PRO A 151 -6.87 -10.67 -0.38
CA PRO A 151 -5.48 -11.01 -0.08
C PRO A 151 -4.54 -9.84 -0.35
N ALA A 152 -3.53 -9.71 0.50
CA ALA A 152 -2.53 -8.65 0.41
C ALA A 152 -1.13 -9.23 0.57
N ALA A 153 -0.21 -8.85 -0.33
CA ALA A 153 1.17 -9.30 -0.29
C ALA A 153 2.16 -8.13 -0.37
N MET A 154 3.22 -8.22 0.43
CA MET A 154 4.35 -7.30 0.42
C MET A 154 5.45 -7.91 -0.45
N VAL A 155 5.90 -7.18 -1.47
CA VAL A 155 6.87 -7.66 -2.45
C VAL A 155 8.13 -6.81 -2.37
N ASN A 156 9.30 -7.46 -2.47
CA ASN A 156 10.60 -6.80 -2.39
C ASN A 156 10.74 -5.94 -1.11
N ALA A 157 10.30 -6.49 0.02
CA ALA A 157 10.22 -5.78 1.30
C ALA A 157 11.62 -5.44 1.82
N ARG A 158 11.86 -4.18 2.20
CA ARG A 158 13.20 -3.71 2.60
C ARG A 158 13.24 -2.77 3.81
N ILE A 159 13.20 -3.27 5.03
CA ILE A 159 13.19 -2.40 6.21
C ILE A 159 14.61 -2.01 6.64
N SER A 160 14.93 -0.72 6.55
CA SER A 160 16.17 -0.17 7.12
C SER A 160 16.14 -0.14 8.66
N GLU A 161 17.31 -0.15 9.27
CA GLU A 161 17.45 -0.08 10.74
C GLU A 161 16.75 1.15 11.33
N ARG A 162 16.84 2.30 10.66
CA ARG A 162 16.17 3.54 11.09
C ARG A 162 14.64 3.42 11.06
N SER A 163 14.08 2.77 10.05
CA SER A 163 12.63 2.56 9.97
C SER A 163 12.18 1.52 10.99
N PHE A 164 12.94 0.44 11.17
CA PHE A 164 12.68 -0.59 12.18
C PHE A 164 12.56 0.00 13.59
N ARG A 165 13.52 0.83 14.03
CA ARG A 165 13.46 1.48 15.35
C ARG A 165 12.18 2.30 15.57
N ARG A 166 11.69 3.00 14.54
CA ARG A 166 10.44 3.78 14.62
C ARG A 166 9.21 2.87 14.64
N TYR A 167 9.21 1.85 13.81
CA TYR A 167 8.13 0.86 13.74
C TYR A 167 7.99 0.04 15.01
N ARG A 168 9.08 -0.19 15.75
CA ARG A 168 9.02 -0.82 17.08
C ARG A 168 8.15 -0.04 18.07
N LEU A 169 8.09 1.29 17.98
CA LEU A 169 7.27 2.13 18.87
C LEU A 169 5.77 1.86 18.70
N VAL A 170 5.33 1.42 17.51
CA VAL A 170 3.94 1.08 17.18
C VAL A 170 3.78 -0.39 16.81
N ARG A 171 4.67 -1.26 17.32
CA ARG A 171 4.72 -2.69 16.96
C ARG A 171 3.37 -3.38 17.12
N ALA A 172 2.61 -3.07 18.16
CA ALA A 172 1.31 -3.73 18.38
C ALA A 172 0.30 -3.50 17.23
N LEU A 173 0.32 -2.30 16.64
CA LEU A 173 -0.53 -1.98 15.48
C LEU A 173 0.02 -2.64 14.21
N LEU A 174 1.34 -2.57 14.00
CA LEU A 174 1.98 -3.16 12.82
C LEU A 174 1.89 -4.68 12.82
N ALA A 175 2.09 -5.35 13.95
CA ALA A 175 1.95 -6.80 14.06
C ALA A 175 0.55 -7.27 13.65
N ARG A 176 -0.49 -6.52 14.05
CA ARG A 176 -1.87 -6.82 13.63
C ARG A 176 -2.05 -6.63 12.13
N ALA A 177 -1.52 -5.57 11.56
CA ALA A 177 -1.61 -5.30 10.13
C ALA A 177 -0.80 -6.31 9.30
N LEU A 178 0.46 -6.55 9.65
CA LEU A 178 1.35 -7.52 9.00
C LEU A 178 0.82 -8.95 9.12
N GLY A 179 0.20 -9.30 10.24
CA GLY A 179 -0.46 -10.59 10.44
C GLY A 179 -1.61 -10.87 9.46
N THR A 180 -2.15 -9.83 8.80
CA THR A 180 -3.18 -10.01 7.76
C THR A 180 -2.63 -10.36 6.38
N LEU A 181 -1.32 -10.20 6.17
CA LEU A 181 -0.71 -10.44 4.87
C LEU A 181 -0.73 -11.94 4.54
N THR A 182 -0.96 -12.23 3.26
CA THR A 182 -0.91 -13.59 2.73
C THR A 182 0.50 -13.99 2.31
N ALA A 183 1.37 -13.01 2.02
CA ALA A 183 2.79 -13.22 1.76
C ALA A 183 3.60 -11.95 2.07
N VAL A 184 4.82 -12.15 2.56
CA VAL A 184 5.84 -11.12 2.77
C VAL A 184 7.13 -11.61 2.13
N CYS A 185 7.51 -11.05 0.98
CA CYS A 185 8.75 -11.39 0.28
C CYS A 185 9.81 -10.35 0.61
N ALA A 186 10.69 -10.65 1.56
CA ALA A 186 11.78 -9.79 1.97
C ALA A 186 12.97 -9.93 1.02
N ARG A 187 13.54 -8.77 0.64
CA ARG A 187 14.67 -8.67 -0.28
C ARG A 187 15.96 -9.26 0.29
N ASP A 188 16.21 -8.99 1.55
CA ASP A 188 17.43 -9.41 2.24
C ASP A 188 17.12 -9.99 3.63
N GLU A 189 18.04 -10.78 4.15
CA GLU A 189 17.91 -11.45 5.46
C GLU A 189 17.66 -10.44 6.58
N ALA A 190 18.34 -9.30 6.56
CA ALA A 190 18.19 -8.27 7.58
C ALA A 190 16.75 -7.69 7.61
N SER A 191 16.16 -7.48 6.44
CA SER A 191 14.78 -7.03 6.28
C SER A 191 13.79 -8.11 6.70
N CYS A 192 14.10 -9.38 6.38
CA CYS A 192 13.33 -10.54 6.80
C CYS A 192 13.24 -10.60 8.33
N GLN A 193 14.38 -10.59 9.02
CA GLN A 193 14.45 -10.60 10.49
C GLN A 193 13.74 -9.41 11.13
N ARG A 194 13.86 -8.21 10.55
CA ARG A 194 13.16 -7.02 11.03
C ARG A 194 11.64 -7.13 10.86
N LEU A 195 11.15 -7.67 9.76
CA LEU A 195 9.71 -7.89 9.52
C LEU A 195 9.13 -8.90 10.51
N LEU A 196 9.81 -10.02 10.73
CA LEU A 196 9.46 -11.01 11.77
C LEU A 196 9.42 -10.35 13.16
N ALA A 197 10.45 -9.55 13.48
CA ALA A 197 10.51 -8.78 14.71
C ALA A 197 9.48 -7.63 14.79
N LEU A 198 8.79 -7.28 13.72
CA LEU A 198 7.65 -6.35 13.75
C LEU A 198 6.31 -7.08 13.84
N GLY A 199 6.30 -8.42 13.73
CA GLY A 199 5.11 -9.26 13.82
C GLY A 199 4.57 -9.74 12.48
N ALA A 200 5.39 -9.79 11.43
CA ALA A 200 5.05 -10.56 10.24
C ALA A 200 4.99 -12.07 10.58
N PRO A 201 4.02 -12.81 10.02
CA PRO A 201 3.86 -14.25 10.28
C PRO A 201 5.03 -15.04 9.67
N PRO A 202 5.79 -15.84 10.45
CA PRO A 202 6.92 -16.61 9.95
C PRO A 202 6.58 -17.53 8.78
N GLU A 203 5.43 -18.19 8.84
CA GLU A 203 4.95 -19.14 7.83
C GLU A 203 4.55 -18.51 6.49
N ARG A 204 4.49 -17.17 6.42
CA ARG A 204 4.21 -16.42 5.19
C ARG A 204 5.30 -15.41 4.85
N THR A 205 6.42 -15.45 5.56
CA THR A 205 7.55 -14.55 5.35
C THR A 205 8.67 -15.31 4.66
N PHE A 206 9.03 -14.87 3.47
CA PHE A 206 10.01 -15.50 2.60
C PHE A 206 11.18 -14.53 2.41
N CYS A 207 12.40 -14.97 2.71
CA CYS A 207 13.62 -14.21 2.42
C CYS A 207 14.06 -14.60 1.00
N THR A 208 13.62 -13.85 -0.01
CA THR A 208 13.68 -14.27 -1.42
C THR A 208 14.99 -13.94 -2.12
N GLY A 209 15.83 -13.08 -1.54
CA GLY A 209 17.00 -12.52 -2.23
C GLY A 209 16.62 -11.43 -3.23
N ASP A 210 17.64 -10.92 -3.93
CA ASP A 210 17.52 -9.92 -5.02
C ASP A 210 16.84 -10.49 -6.28
#